data_AF-A0A8S1BQW7-F1
#
_entry.id   AF-A0A8S1BQW7-F1
#
_cell.length_a   1.000
_cell.length_b   1.000
_cell.length_c   1.000
_cell.angle_alpha   90.00
_cell.angle_beta   90.00
_cell.angle_gamma   90.00
#
_symmetry.space_group_name_H-M   'P 1'
#
loop_
_entity.id
_entity.type
_entity.pdbx_description
1 polymer ?
#
loop_
_entity_poly.entity_id
_entity_poly.type
_entity_poly.pdbx_seq_one_letter_code
_entity_poly.pdbx_strand_id
1 'polypeptide(L)'
;MHSGLLLVVLATAVTASVAQYYCKEISWGTKEGQAIEEQTVYLSAAIRMWEVEIPMVPPCSQVYGVSSIVCDHDVAPDGHYKNQNHLIVNRKGDLLAQASAKATVYCDQ
;
A
#
# COMPACT_ATOMS: atom_id res chain seq x y z
N MET A 1 -23.88 61.82 0.20
CA MET A 1 -22.80 61.05 -0.46
C MET A 1 -22.49 59.89 0.46
N HIS A 2 -23.05 58.70 0.21
CA HIS A 2 -22.87 57.53 1.08
C HIS A 2 -21.84 56.60 0.42
N SER A 3 -20.60 56.62 0.92
CA SER A 3 -19.56 55.67 0.56
C SER A 3 -19.84 54.33 1.22
N GLY A 4 -20.32 53.36 0.45
CA GLY A 4 -20.44 51.97 0.87
C GLY A 4 -19.08 51.27 0.79
N LEU A 5 -18.55 50.86 1.93
CA LEU A 5 -17.34 50.06 2.07
C LEU A 5 -17.66 48.62 1.63
N LEU A 6 -17.11 48.18 0.49
CA LEU A 6 -17.27 46.83 -0.03
C LEU A 6 -16.30 45.88 0.69
N LEU A 7 -16.82 45.00 1.54
CA LEU A 7 -16.06 44.00 2.27
C LEU A 7 -15.84 42.78 1.37
N VAL A 8 -14.67 42.69 0.75
CA VAL A 8 -14.28 41.52 -0.07
C VAL A 8 -13.77 40.44 0.87
N VAL A 9 -14.61 39.43 1.13
CA VAL A 9 -14.23 38.24 1.89
C VAL A 9 -13.48 37.30 0.94
N LEU A 10 -12.15 37.27 1.07
CA LEU A 10 -11.29 36.35 0.33
C LEU A 10 -11.38 34.96 0.99
N ALA A 11 -12.24 34.09 0.45
CA ALA A 11 -12.31 32.71 0.88
C ALA A 11 -11.10 31.93 0.32
N THR A 12 -10.11 31.65 1.15
CA THR A 12 -9.01 30.76 0.80
C THR A 12 -9.51 29.32 0.80
N ALA A 13 -9.65 28.74 -0.39
CA ALA A 13 -9.92 27.31 -0.54
C ALA A 13 -8.68 26.52 -0.06
N VAL A 14 -8.78 25.89 1.11
CA VAL A 14 -7.77 24.97 1.60
C VAL A 14 -7.92 23.67 0.81
N THR A 15 -7.09 23.47 -0.20
CA THR A 15 -6.98 22.18 -0.87
C THR A 15 -6.19 21.24 0.02
N ALA A 16 -6.87 20.31 0.69
CA ALA A 16 -6.22 19.20 1.34
C ALA A 16 -5.53 18.36 0.26
N SER A 17 -4.20 18.45 0.17
CA SER A 17 -3.41 17.58 -0.69
C SER A 17 -3.52 16.17 -0.16
N VAL A 18 -4.37 15.35 -0.78
CA VAL A 18 -4.33 13.90 -0.55
C VAL A 18 -2.95 13.43 -1.03
N ALA A 19 -2.16 12.84 -0.15
CA ALA A 19 -0.89 12.25 -0.57
C ALA A 19 -1.22 11.17 -1.62
N GLN A 20 -0.76 11.36 -2.85
CA GLN A 20 -0.97 10.39 -3.91
C GLN A 20 -0.05 9.21 -3.64
N TYR A 21 -0.64 8.03 -3.41
CA TYR A 21 0.08 6.78 -3.33
C TYR A 21 -0.08 6.03 -4.65
N TYR A 22 1.03 5.51 -5.15
CA TYR A 22 1.08 4.69 -6.35
C TYR A 22 1.22 3.24 -5.92
N CYS A 23 0.15 2.47 -6.12
CA CYS A 23 0.06 1.11 -5.62
C CYS A 23 0.08 0.08 -6.75
N LYS A 24 0.67 -1.08 -6.46
CA LYS A 24 0.63 -2.25 -7.32
C LYS A 24 0.19 -3.47 -6.53
N GLU A 25 -0.71 -4.25 -7.12
CA GLU A 25 -1.06 -5.57 -6.61
C GLU A 25 -0.07 -6.60 -7.15
N ILE A 26 0.43 -7.45 -6.25
CA ILE A 26 1.32 -8.57 -6.54
C ILE A 26 0.70 -9.80 -5.91
N SER A 27 0.56 -10.89 -6.67
CA SER A 27 -0.12 -12.10 -6.17
C SER A 27 0.67 -13.39 -6.46
N TRP A 28 0.35 -14.42 -5.69
CA TRP A 28 0.81 -15.79 -5.83
C TRP A 28 -0.36 -16.75 -5.56
N GLY A 29 -0.52 -17.80 -6.38
CA GLY A 29 -1.64 -18.73 -6.25
C GLY A 29 -2.99 -18.16 -6.70
N THR A 30 -4.09 -18.68 -6.15
CA THR A 30 -5.46 -18.25 -6.46
C THR A 30 -6.04 -17.39 -5.32
N LYS A 31 -7.03 -16.56 -5.64
CA LYS A 31 -7.78 -15.75 -4.65
C LYS A 31 -9.05 -16.47 -4.19
N GLU A 32 -8.99 -17.80 -4.10
CA GLU A 32 -10.11 -18.65 -3.70
C GLU A 32 -10.05 -18.91 -2.19
N GLY A 33 -11.21 -19.05 -1.54
CA GLY A 33 -11.30 -19.28 -0.10
C GLY A 33 -11.56 -18.00 0.72
N GLN A 34 -11.41 -18.09 2.03
CA GLN A 34 -11.57 -16.96 2.94
C GLN A 34 -10.37 -16.01 2.80
N ALA A 35 -10.65 -14.71 2.62
CA ALA A 35 -9.65 -13.67 2.70
C ALA A 35 -9.37 -13.28 4.15
N ILE A 36 -8.10 -13.39 4.57
CA ILE A 36 -7.62 -12.89 5.85
C ILE A 36 -6.63 -11.76 5.57
N GLU A 37 -6.98 -10.55 6.01
CA GLU A 37 -6.12 -9.38 5.84
C GLU A 37 -5.05 -9.32 6.92
N GLU A 38 -3.81 -9.20 6.47
CA GLU A 38 -2.66 -9.02 7.35
C GLU A 38 -2.43 -7.55 7.70
N GLN A 39 -1.61 -7.35 8.72
CA GLN A 39 -1.17 -6.02 9.12
C GLN A 39 -0.34 -5.37 8.01
N THR A 40 -0.48 -4.06 7.88
CA THR A 40 0.37 -3.27 7.00
C THR A 40 1.81 -3.25 7.53
N VAL A 41 2.76 -3.64 6.70
CA VAL A 41 4.19 -3.50 6.95
C VAL A 41 4.67 -2.20 6.30
N TYR A 42 5.42 -1.39 7.05
CA TYR A 42 6.03 -0.16 6.55
C TYR A 42 7.48 -0.43 6.12
N LEU A 43 7.80 -0.05 4.89
CA LEU A 43 9.11 -0.21 4.28
C LEU A 43 9.87 1.11 4.43
N SER A 44 11.01 1.09 5.12
CA SER A 44 11.80 2.30 5.37
C SER A 44 12.27 2.97 4.07
N ALA A 45 12.44 4.29 4.15
CA ALA A 45 13.01 5.11 3.08
C ALA A 45 14.42 4.66 2.67
N ALA A 46 14.84 5.09 1.49
CA ALA A 46 16.16 4.88 0.88
C ALA A 46 16.58 3.42 0.59
N ILE A 47 15.74 2.42 0.93
CA ILE A 47 16.01 1.01 0.62
C ILE A 47 15.23 0.62 -0.65
N ARG A 48 15.96 0.18 -1.67
CA ARG A 48 15.38 -0.19 -2.98
C ARG A 48 14.67 -1.55 -2.96
N MET A 49 15.27 -2.54 -2.31
CA MET A 49 14.77 -3.91 -2.31
C MET A 49 14.43 -4.35 -0.89
N TRP A 50 13.23 -4.91 -0.73
CA TRP A 50 12.74 -5.45 0.53
C TRP A 50 12.32 -6.90 0.35
N GLU A 51 12.59 -7.70 1.38
CA GLU A 51 11.95 -8.99 1.57
C GLU A 51 10.95 -8.83 2.71
N VAL A 52 9.67 -8.98 2.38
CA VAL A 52 8.56 -8.88 3.33
C VAL A 52 8.11 -10.29 3.67
N GLU A 53 8.23 -10.63 4.94
CA GLU A 53 7.72 -11.89 5.50
C GLU A 53 6.22 -11.76 5.73
N ILE A 54 5.45 -12.68 5.15
CA ILE A 54 4.02 -12.81 5.39
C ILE A 54 3.84 -13.91 6.43
N PRO A 55 3.46 -13.57 7.68
CA PRO A 55 3.34 -14.55 8.74
C PRO A 55 2.28 -15.59 8.35
N MET A 56 2.50 -16.83 8.78
CA MET A 56 1.47 -17.85 8.68
C MET A 56 0.27 -17.43 9.53
N VAL A 57 -0.94 -17.59 8.99
CA VAL A 57 -2.17 -17.10 9.59
C VAL A 57 -2.99 -18.28 10.13
N PRO A 58 -3.01 -18.55 11.44
CA PRO A 58 -3.96 -19.49 12.01
C PRO A 58 -5.40 -18.95 11.84
N PRO A 59 -6.40 -19.77 11.51
CA PRO A 59 -6.40 -21.24 11.49
C PRO A 59 -6.27 -21.89 10.09
N CYS A 60 -5.64 -21.26 9.09
CA CYS A 60 -5.55 -21.84 7.75
C CYS A 60 -4.87 -23.23 7.75
N SER A 61 -5.58 -24.29 7.33
CA SER A 61 -4.98 -25.61 7.07
C SER A 61 -4.37 -25.72 5.67
N GLN A 62 -4.89 -24.96 4.72
CA GLN A 62 -4.44 -24.90 3.33
C GLN A 62 -4.53 -23.47 2.80
N VAL A 63 -3.38 -22.95 2.34
CA VAL A 63 -3.29 -21.66 1.64
C VAL A 63 -3.48 -21.88 0.14
N TYR A 64 -4.45 -21.20 -0.45
CA TYR A 64 -4.72 -21.21 -1.90
C TYR A 64 -3.92 -20.12 -2.63
N GLY A 65 -3.71 -18.98 -1.98
CA GLY A 65 -2.88 -17.92 -2.52
C GLY A 65 -2.72 -16.74 -1.58
N VAL A 66 -1.91 -15.78 -2.00
CA VAL A 66 -1.65 -14.53 -1.27
C VAL A 66 -1.62 -13.40 -2.28
N SER A 67 -2.23 -12.27 -1.92
CA SER A 67 -2.09 -11.01 -2.65
C SER A 67 -1.52 -9.94 -1.74
N SER A 68 -0.66 -9.08 -2.25
CA SER A 68 -0.19 -7.89 -1.54
C SER A 68 -0.41 -6.65 -2.37
N ILE A 69 -0.93 -5.61 -1.73
CA ILE A 69 -0.95 -4.25 -2.27
C ILE A 69 0.27 -3.54 -1.70
N VAL A 70 1.15 -3.09 -2.60
CA VAL A 70 2.37 -2.35 -2.23
C VAL A 70 2.28 -0.94 -2.79
N CYS A 71 2.46 0.06 -1.94
CA CYS A 71 2.31 1.47 -2.29
C CYS A 71 3.60 2.26 -2.02
N ASP A 72 3.93 3.18 -2.93
CA ASP A 72 4.97 4.19 -2.74
C ASP A 72 4.41 5.59 -3.03
N HIS A 73 5.17 6.63 -2.68
CA HIS A 73 4.72 8.02 -2.79
C HIS A 73 4.91 8.65 -4.17
N ASP A 74 5.67 8.01 -5.06
CA ASP A 74 6.09 8.59 -6.34
C ASP A 74 5.87 7.65 -7.54
N VAL A 75 6.27 6.38 -7.41
CA VAL A 75 6.17 5.38 -8.48
C VAL A 75 5.74 4.04 -7.89
N ALA A 76 4.75 3.41 -8.52
CA ALA A 76 4.28 2.10 -8.09
C ALA A 76 5.45 1.08 -8.07
N PRO A 77 5.72 0.41 -6.92
CA PRO A 77 6.76 -0.61 -6.83
C PRO A 77 6.47 -1.80 -7.75
N ASP A 78 7.50 -2.57 -8.06
CA ASP A 78 7.35 -3.92 -8.61
C ASP A 78 7.62 -4.97 -7.52
N GLY A 79 7.31 -6.22 -7.81
CA GLY A 79 7.73 -7.33 -6.98
C GLY A 79 7.22 -8.66 -7.47
N HIS A 80 7.60 -9.71 -6.74
CA HIS A 80 7.13 -11.07 -6.95
C HIS A 80 7.25 -11.85 -5.64
N TYR A 81 6.44 -12.89 -5.48
CA TYR A 81 6.62 -13.83 -4.39
C TYR A 81 7.67 -14.87 -4.74
N LYS A 82 8.57 -15.16 -3.79
CA LYS A 82 9.43 -16.36 -3.85
C LYS A 82 8.62 -17.61 -3.53
N ASN A 83 7.69 -17.48 -2.57
CA ASN A 83 6.72 -18.47 -2.14
C ASN A 83 5.60 -17.72 -1.38
N GLN A 84 4.59 -18.44 -0.86
CA GLN A 84 3.46 -17.84 -0.16
C GLN A 84 3.80 -16.97 1.07
N ASN A 85 5.00 -17.12 1.64
CA ASN A 85 5.43 -16.40 2.86
C ASN A 85 6.46 -15.29 2.62
N HIS A 86 7.00 -15.17 1.40
CA HIS A 86 8.09 -14.24 1.12
C HIS A 86 7.80 -13.42 -0.14
N LEU A 87 7.48 -12.14 0.06
CA LEU A 87 7.31 -11.16 -1.00
C LEU A 87 8.60 -10.36 -1.20
N ILE A 88 9.10 -10.31 -2.44
CA ILE A 88 10.19 -9.43 -2.82
C ILE A 88 9.62 -8.17 -3.45
N VAL A 89 9.88 -7.03 -2.83
CA VAL A 89 9.48 -5.71 -3.32
C VAL A 89 10.69 -4.99 -3.88
N ASN A 90 10.58 -4.49 -5.10
CA ASN A 90 11.52 -3.58 -5.73
C ASN A 90 10.88 -2.19 -5.86
N ARG A 91 11.23 -1.31 -4.94
CA ARG A 91 10.80 0.09 -4.94
C ARG A 91 11.47 0.86 -6.09
N LYS A 92 10.74 1.81 -6.66
CA LYS A 92 11.16 2.62 -7.82
C LYS A 92 11.23 4.10 -7.44
N GLY A 93 11.73 4.92 -8.36
CA GLY A 93 11.80 6.37 -8.16
C GLY A 93 12.81 6.78 -7.07
N ASP A 94 12.44 7.81 -6.32
CA ASP A 94 13.29 8.63 -5.46
C ASP A 94 13.46 8.06 -4.03
N LEU A 95 12.62 7.08 -3.63
CA LEU A 95 12.73 6.32 -2.36
C LEU A 95 12.76 7.15 -1.07
N LEU A 96 12.47 8.46 -1.12
CA LEU A 96 12.66 9.38 0.00
C LEU A 96 11.64 9.17 1.14
N ALA A 97 10.48 8.64 0.81
CA ALA A 97 9.41 8.38 1.76
C ALA A 97 9.34 6.90 2.15
N GLN A 98 8.55 6.59 3.19
CA GLN A 98 8.24 5.20 3.52
C GLN A 98 7.27 4.63 2.48
N ALA A 99 7.47 3.38 2.10
CA ALA A 99 6.46 2.62 1.36
C ALA A 99 5.66 1.74 2.32
N SER A 100 4.58 1.14 1.83
CA SER A 100 3.80 0.17 2.59
C SER A 100 3.50 -1.08 1.78
N ALA A 101 3.38 -2.21 2.45
CA ALA A 101 2.90 -3.46 1.89
C ALA A 101 1.82 -4.02 2.82
N LYS A 102 0.65 -4.33 2.28
CA LYS A 102 -0.42 -5.02 3.01
C LYS A 102 -0.75 -6.31 2.26
N ALA A 103 -0.65 -7.44 2.96
CA ALA A 103 -0.98 -8.74 2.42
C ALA A 103 -2.41 -9.17 2.75
N THR A 104 -2.95 -10.04 1.91
CA THR A 104 -4.20 -10.76 2.10
C THR A 104 -3.94 -12.21 1.75
N VAL A 105 -4.14 -13.10 2.72
CA VAL A 105 -4.01 -14.54 2.56
C VAL A 105 -5.38 -15.12 2.20
N TYR A 106 -5.43 -16.01 1.21
CA TYR A 106 -6.63 -16.73 0.79
C TYR A 106 -6.48 -18.20 1.15
N CYS A 107 -7.31 -18.70 2.07
CA CYS A 107 -7.17 -20.06 2.63
C CYS A 107 -8.52 -20.73 2.93
N ASP A 108 -8.47 -22.00 3.31
CA ASP A 108 -9.62 -22.72 3.88
C ASP A 108 -9.92 -22.25 5.32
N GLN A 109 -11.11 -22.57 5.80
CA GLN A 109 -11.53 -22.32 7.19
C GLN A 109 -11.34 -23.57 8.05
#